data_AF-R7H999-F1
#
_entry.id   AF-R7H999-F1
#
_cell.length_a   1.000
_cell.length_b   1.000
_cell.length_c   1.000
_cell.angle_alpha   90.00
_cell.angle_beta   90.00
_cell.angle_gamma   90.00
#
_symmetry.space_group_name_H-M   'P 1'
#
loop_
_entity.id
_entity.type
_entity.pdbx_description
1 polymer ?
#
loop_
_entity_poly.entity_id
_entity_poly.type
_entity_poly.pdbx_seq_one_letter_code
_entity_poly.pdbx_strand_id
1 'polypeptide(L)' 'MAVNEYGWWYMTNGALDLNYTGLAVNEYGWWYMTNGTVDFTYNGLAENEYGVWNVVNGHVEV' A
#
# COMPACT_ATOMS: atom_id res chain seq x y z
N MET A 1 7.51 4.25 2.40
CA MET A 1 7.76 3.16 1.44
C MET A 1 9.16 3.32 0.84
N ALA A 2 9.73 2.27 0.26
CA ALA A 2 10.95 2.30 -0.54
C ALA A 2 10.73 1.61 -1.89
N VAL A 3 11.40 2.06 -2.95
CA VAL A 3 11.25 1.52 -4.32
C VAL A 3 12.54 0.90 -4.82
N ASN A 4 12.44 -0.21 -5.54
CA ASN A 4 13.50 -0.80 -6.36
C ASN A 4 12.90 -1.36 -7.66
N GLU A 5 13.71 -2.05 -8.47
CA GLU A 5 13.30 -2.65 -9.74
C GLU A 5 12.21 -3.73 -9.61
N TYR A 6 11.94 -4.22 -8.40
CA TYR A 6 10.91 -5.24 -8.11
C TYR A 6 9.61 -4.65 -7.57
N GLY A 7 9.56 -3.35 -7.27
CA GLY A 7 8.35 -2.67 -6.82
C GLY A 7 8.55 -1.83 -5.56
N TRP A 8 7.45 -1.66 -4.82
CA TRP A 8 7.34 -0.79 -3.66
C TRP A 8 7.17 -1.58 -2.37
N TRP A 9 7.97 -1.23 -1.37
CA TRP A 9 8.10 -1.96 -0.12
C TRP A 9 7.70 -1.09 1.08
N TYR A 10 6.97 -1.67 2.03
CA TYR A 10 6.62 -1.02 3.28
C TYR A 10 7.79 -1.09 4.27
N MET A 11 8.09 0.04 4.90
CA MET A 11 9.26 0.19 5.78
C MET A 11 8.81 0.72 7.14
N THR A 12 9.18 0.03 8.22
CA THR A 12 8.92 0.44 9.61
C THR A 12 10.26 0.65 10.30
N ASN A 13 10.50 1.84 10.88
CA ASN A 13 11.75 2.18 11.58
C ASN A 13 13.03 1.88 10.77
N GLY A 14 12.99 2.11 9.45
CA GLY A 14 14.13 1.89 8.55
C GLY A 14 14.36 0.43 8.13
N ALA A 15 13.51 -0.51 8.55
CA ALA A 15 13.57 -1.92 8.16
C ALA A 15 12.37 -2.31 7.29
N LEU A 16 12.57 -3.29 6.40
CA LEU A 16 11.50 -3.91 5.62
C LEU A 16 10.51 -4.61 6.55
N ASP A 17 9.22 -4.29 6.42
CA ASP A 17 8.16 -4.85 7.26
C ASP A 17 7.19 -5.69 6.40
N LEU A 18 7.47 -6.99 6.35
CA LEU A 18 6.67 -7.97 5.61
C LEU A 18 5.37 -8.36 6.33
N ASN A 19 5.14 -7.91 7.57
CA ASN A 19 3.91 -8.19 8.29
C ASN A 19 2.82 -7.14 8.02
N TYR A 20 3.17 -6.03 7.38
CA TYR A 20 2.22 -4.97 7.09
C TYR A 20 1.28 -5.35 5.94
N THR A 21 -0.03 -5.27 6.21
CA THR A 21 -1.11 -5.35 5.22
C THR A 21 -2.09 -4.22 5.50
N GLY A 22 -2.39 -3.40 4.50
CA GLY A 22 -3.19 -2.18 4.66
C GLY A 22 -2.84 -1.08 3.68
N LEU A 23 -3.44 0.10 3.85
CA LEU A 23 -3.19 1.26 2.99
C LEU A 23 -1.93 2.02 3.42
N ALA A 24 -0.96 2.14 2.51
CA ALA A 24 0.24 2.94 2.68
C ALA A 24 0.32 4.06 1.64
N VAL A 25 0.91 5.19 2.00
CA VAL A 25 1.04 6.36 1.13
C VAL A 25 2.48 6.59 0.67
N ASN A 26 2.65 6.94 -0.60
CA ASN A 26 3.87 7.54 -1.15
C ASN A 26 3.51 8.82 -1.93
N GLU A 27 4.47 9.40 -2.65
CA GLU A 27 4.26 10.61 -3.45
C GLU A 27 3.25 10.46 -4.60
N TYR A 28 2.85 9.22 -4.94
CA TYR A 28 1.86 8.90 -5.97
C TYR A 28 0.47 8.56 -5.40
N GLY A 29 0.28 8.72 -4.09
CA GLY A 29 -1.00 8.49 -3.41
C GLY A 29 -1.00 7.23 -2.55
N TRP A 30 -2.21 6.73 -2.26
CA TRP A 30 -2.43 5.60 -1.37
C TRP A 30 -2.49 4.30 -2.18
N TRP A 31 -1.77 3.29 -1.67
CA TRP A 31 -1.66 1.97 -2.26
C TRP A 31 -2.02 0.90 -1.24
N TYR A 32 -2.67 -0.16 -1.71
CA TYR A 32 -2.92 -1.33 -0.89
C TYR A 32 -1.69 -2.23 -0.84
N MET A 33 -1.26 -2.56 0.37
CA MET A 33 -0.11 -3.40 0.64
C MET A 33 -0.57 -4.77 1.11
N THR A 34 0.06 -5.83 0.58
CA THR A 34 -0.08 -7.21 1.07
C THR A 34 1.32 -7.73 1.40
N ASN A 35 1.52 -8.19 2.65
CA ASN A 35 2.81 -8.71 3.14
C ASN A 35 4.01 -7.77 2.85
N GLY A 36 3.83 -6.47 3.08
CA GLY A 36 4.87 -5.47 2.93
C GLY A 36 5.21 -5.04 1.51
N THR A 37 4.46 -5.46 0.48
CA THR A 37 4.62 -4.99 -0.92
C THR A 37 3.31 -4.50 -1.50
N VAL A 38 3.36 -3.62 -2.50
CA VAL A 38 2.14 -3.15 -3.20
C VAL A 38 1.47 -4.32 -3.91
N ASP A 39 0.16 -4.46 -3.66
CA ASP A 39 -0.70 -5.44 -4.29
C ASP A 39 -1.49 -4.80 -5.42
N PHE A 40 -0.91 -4.81 -6.63
CA PHE A 40 -1.56 -4.30 -7.84
C PHE A 40 -2.79 -5.12 -8.28
N THR A 41 -3.06 -6.26 -7.65
CA THR A 41 -4.21 -7.12 -7.96
C THR A 41 -5.41 -6.82 -7.07
N TYR A 42 -5.21 -6.13 -5.96
CA TYR A 42 -6.26 -5.79 -5.02
C TYR A 42 -7.30 -4.85 -5.63
N ASN A 43 -8.56 -5.26 -5.57
CA ASN A 43 -9.73 -4.47 -5.95
C ASN A 43 -10.78 -4.63 -4.85
N GLY A 44 -11.18 -3.54 -4.20
CA GLY A 44 -12.11 -3.62 -3.08
C GLY A 44 -12.04 -2.41 -2.16
N LEU A 45 -12.75 -2.51 -1.03
CA LEU A 45 -12.76 -1.46 -0.01
C LEU A 45 -11.66 -1.70 1.02
N ALA A 46 -10.85 -0.67 1.27
CA ALA A 46 -9.84 -0.68 2.31
C ALA A 46 -9.97 0.53 3.23
N GLU A 47 -9.64 0.36 4.50
CA GLU A 47 -9.75 1.42 5.51
C GLU A 47 -8.40 1.90 6.02
N ASN A 48 -8.33 3.19 6.37
CA ASN A 48 -7.25 3.79 7.15
C ASN A 48 -7.82 4.81 8.14
N GLU A 49 -6.95 5.57 8.82
CA GLU A 49 -7.36 6.58 9.81
C GLU A 49 -8.23 7.73 9.25
N TYR A 50 -8.33 7.85 7.92
CA TYR A 50 -9.11 8.89 7.23
C TYR A 50 -10.45 8.39 6.70
N GLY A 51 -10.71 7.08 6.69
CA GLY A 51 -11.99 6.51 6.25
C GLY A 51 -11.86 5.21 5.45
N VAL A 52 -12.93 4.86 4.75
CA VAL A 52 -13.02 3.69 3.85
C VAL A 52 -12.93 4.16 2.41
N TRP A 53 -12.03 3.54 1.64
CA TRP A 53 -11.65 3.95 0.29
C TRP A 53 -11.91 2.84 -0.71
N ASN A 54 -12.32 3.22 -1.93
CA ASN A 54 -12.38 2.30 -3.05
C ASN A 54 -10.98 2.18 -3.68
N VAL A 55 -10.44 0.97 -3.71
CA VAL A 55 -9.14 0.66 -4.30
C VAL A 55 -9.35 -0.09 -5.61
N VAL A 56 -8.68 0.36 -6.67
CA VAL A 56 -8.69 -0.25 -8.00
C VAL A 56 -7.25 -0.53 -8.42
N ASN A 57 -6.96 -1.77 -8.78
CA ASN A 57 -5.61 -2.23 -9.16
C ASN A 57 -4.52 -1.81 -8.15
N GLY A 58 -4.84 -1.91 -6.86
CA GLY A 58 -3.96 -1.55 -5.76
C GLY A 58 -3.86 -0.06 -5.44
N HIS A 59 -4.46 0.85 -6.22
CA HIS A 59 -4.41 2.30 -5.98
C HIS A 59 -5.76 2.83 -5.47
N VAL A 60 -5.74 3.77 -4.52
CA VAL A 60 -6.96 4.47 -4.08
C VAL A 60 -7.39 5.45 -5.17
N GLU A 61 -8.57 5.20 -5.72
CA GLU A 61 -9.23 6.12 -6.65
C GLU A 61 -9.98 7.20 -5.86
N VAL A 62 -9.89 8.46 -6.31
CA VAL A 62 -10.53 9.64 -5.71
C VAL A 62 -11.45 10.33 -6.70
#